data_AF-A0A3R9FLA4-F1
#
_entry.id   AF-A0A3R9FLA4-F1
#
_cell.length_a   1.000
_cell.length_b   1.000
_cell.length_c   1.000
_cell.angle_alpha   90.00
_cell.angle_beta   90.00
_cell.angle_gamma   90.00
#
_symmetry.space_group_name_H-M   'P 1'
#
loop_
_entity.id
_entity.type
_entity.pdbx_description
1 polymer ?
#
loop_
_entity_poly.entity_id
_entity_poly.type
_entity_poly.pdbx_seq_one_letter_code
_entity_poly.pdbx_strand_id
1 'polypeptide(L)'
;MVELQNKKELFSQFPGNVYAVSASSVDEHKAMKEELGLEYPVISDKNLKLIRKVELLDPEAPISVRGFAVLDKDGKVLHSQQIDTFGLEAEGIIPYAADIANGKQPSQ
;
A
#
# COMPACT_ATOMS: atom_id res chain seq x y z
N MET A 1 9.87 0.21 1.63
CA MET A 1 9.52 1.64 1.75
C MET A 1 10.47 2.53 0.97
N VAL A 2 11.79 2.43 1.18
CA VAL A 2 12.79 3.19 0.40
C VAL A 2 12.79 2.79 -1.08
N GLU A 3 12.73 1.50 -1.40
CA GLU A 3 12.63 1.07 -2.81
C GLU A 3 11.38 1.61 -3.52
N LEU A 4 10.26 1.68 -2.80
CA LEU A 4 9.03 2.26 -3.33
C LEU A 4 9.18 3.77 -3.59
N GLN A 5 9.93 4.49 -2.74
CA GLN A 5 10.28 5.89 -2.96
C GLN A 5 11.15 6.07 -4.22
N ASN A 6 12.13 5.18 -4.44
CA ASN A 6 12.97 5.18 -5.64
C ASN A 6 12.17 4.94 -6.93
N LYS A 7 10.97 4.37 -6.81
CA LYS A 7 10.06 4.06 -7.92
C LYS A 7 8.77 4.89 -7.87
N LYS A 8 8.75 6.02 -7.14
CA LYS A 8 7.55 6.87 -6.97
C LYS A 8 6.92 7.33 -8.30
N GLU A 9 7.73 7.45 -9.36
CA GLU A 9 7.25 7.81 -10.70
C GLU A 9 6.21 6.81 -11.23
N LEU A 10 6.28 5.53 -10.82
CA LEU A 10 5.29 4.52 -11.18
C LEU A 10 3.90 4.83 -10.63
N PHE A 11 3.79 5.63 -9.56
CA PHE A 11 2.50 5.98 -8.97
C PHE A 11 1.62 6.75 -9.96
N SER A 12 2.23 7.47 -10.90
CA SER A 12 1.52 8.17 -11.99
C SER A 12 0.78 7.21 -12.94
N GLN A 13 1.16 5.93 -12.96
CA GLN A 13 0.50 4.90 -13.77
C GLN A 13 -0.77 4.36 -13.11
N PHE A 14 -0.90 4.52 -11.79
CA PHE A 14 -2.10 4.13 -11.07
C PHE A 14 -3.18 5.19 -11.27
N PRO A 15 -4.43 4.83 -11.66
CA PRO A 15 -5.48 5.79 -11.99
C PRO A 15 -6.12 6.48 -10.76
N GLY A 16 -5.42 6.49 -9.63
CA GLY A 16 -5.92 6.98 -8.35
C GLY A 16 -4.80 7.36 -7.40
N ASN A 17 -5.13 7.48 -6.11
CA ASN A 17 -4.16 7.85 -5.10
C ASN A 17 -3.47 6.60 -4.51
N VAL A 18 -2.15 6.70 -4.32
CA VAL A 18 -1.35 5.65 -3.67
C VAL A 18 -0.99 6.10 -2.26
N TYR A 19 -1.23 5.23 -1.28
CA TYR A 19 -0.92 5.45 0.12
C TYR A 19 -0.18 4.25 0.69
N ALA A 20 0.82 4.48 1.53
CA ALA A 20 1.27 3.46 2.47
C ALA A 20 0.36 3.46 3.71
N VAL A 21 0.21 2.32 4.39
CA VAL A 21 -0.67 2.20 5.56
C VAL A 21 0.04 1.37 6.62
N SER A 22 -0.07 1.75 7.89
CA SER A 22 0.35 0.90 9.01
C SER A 22 -0.43 1.22 10.30
N ALA A 23 -0.23 0.41 11.34
CA ALA A 23 -0.79 0.64 12.67
C ALA A 23 -0.10 1.76 13.46
N SER A 24 1.07 2.24 13.02
CA SER A 24 1.84 3.28 13.71
C SER A 24 1.13 4.63 13.68
N SER A 25 1.53 5.52 14.59
CA SER A 25 1.01 6.87 14.71
C SER A 25 1.47 7.83 13.62
N VAL A 26 0.74 8.93 13.48
CA VAL A 26 1.12 10.04 12.60
C VAL A 26 2.49 10.62 12.99
N ASP A 27 2.81 10.72 14.28
CA ASP A 27 4.09 11.29 14.72
C ASP A 27 5.27 10.35 14.44
N GLU A 28 5.09 9.04 14.67
CA GLU A 28 6.07 8.03 14.24
C GLU A 28 6.25 8.05 12.72
N HIS A 29 5.17 8.25 11.95
CA HIS A 29 5.27 8.38 10.50
C HIS A 29 6.01 9.63 10.06
N LYS A 30 5.79 10.78 10.71
CA LYS A 30 6.54 12.01 10.40
C LYS A 30 8.04 11.80 10.64
N ALA A 31 8.42 11.29 11.80
CA ALA A 31 9.82 11.02 12.15
C ALA A 31 10.47 10.05 11.14
N MET A 32 9.80 8.94 10.84
CA MET A 32 10.27 7.96 9.86
C MET A 32 10.38 8.54 8.44
N LYS A 33 9.42 9.36 8.00
CA LYS A 33 9.45 9.99 6.68
C LYS A 33 10.62 10.98 6.57
N GLU A 34 10.86 11.78 7.61
CA GLU A 34 11.97 12.73 7.68
C GLU A 34 13.32 11.99 7.65
N GLU A 35 13.46 10.91 8.42
CA GLU A 35 14.68 10.08 8.47
C GLU A 35 14.99 9.43 7.12
N LEU A 36 13.97 8.89 6.45
CA LEU A 36 14.13 8.09 5.23
C LEU A 36 13.94 8.89 3.93
N GLY A 37 13.65 10.19 4.01
CA GLY A 37 13.37 11.04 2.84
C GLY A 37 12.15 10.59 2.02
N LEU A 38 11.12 10.06 2.68
CA LEU A 38 9.92 9.56 2.01
C LEU A 38 8.94 10.71 1.72
N GLU A 39 8.43 10.78 0.50
CA GLU A 39 7.53 11.86 0.08
C GLU A 39 6.07 11.41 0.06
N TYR A 40 5.80 10.14 -0.27
CA TYR A 40 4.44 9.62 -0.40
C TYR A 40 3.65 9.65 0.92
N PRO A 41 2.32 9.78 0.86
CA PRO A 41 1.50 9.81 2.06
C PRO A 41 1.45 8.45 2.75
N VAL A 42 1.46 8.47 4.08
CA VAL A 42 1.34 7.28 4.93
C VAL A 42 0.14 7.47 5.86
N ILE A 43 -0.82 6.55 5.79
CA ILE A 43 -2.03 6.54 6.61
C ILE A 43 -1.73 5.80 7.91
N SER A 44 -2.02 6.48 9.02
CA SER A 44 -2.04 5.88 10.35
C SER A 44 -3.39 5.19 10.58
N ASP A 45 -3.40 3.86 10.61
CA ASP A 45 -4.57 3.02 10.92
C ASP A 45 -4.42 2.36 12.29
N LYS A 46 -4.23 3.17 13.34
CA LYS A 46 -4.04 2.71 14.73
C LYS A 46 -5.10 1.72 15.22
N ASN A 47 -6.32 1.87 14.71
CA ASN A 47 -7.47 1.04 15.09
C ASN A 47 -7.65 -0.19 14.18
N LEU A 48 -6.74 -0.39 13.22
CA LEU A 48 -6.72 -1.51 12.29
C LEU A 48 -7.99 -1.63 11.44
N LYS A 49 -8.73 -0.53 11.24
CA LYS A 49 -10.02 -0.56 10.54
C LYS A 49 -9.83 -0.85 9.05
N LEU A 50 -8.88 -0.15 8.43
CA LEU A 50 -8.58 -0.34 7.01
C LEU A 50 -7.84 -1.65 6.80
N ILE A 51 -6.83 -1.95 7.62
CA ILE A 51 -6.03 -3.18 7.54
C ILE A 51 -6.92 -4.43 7.67
N ARG A 52 -7.90 -4.44 8.59
CA ARG A 52 -8.90 -5.52 8.68
C ARG A 52 -9.80 -5.58 7.46
N LYS A 53 -10.28 -4.43 6.98
CA LYS A 53 -11.19 -4.35 5.83
C LYS A 53 -10.56 -4.94 4.56
N VAL A 54 -9.25 -4.76 4.39
CA VAL A 54 -8.51 -5.31 3.25
C VAL A 54 -7.92 -6.69 3.53
N GLU A 55 -8.24 -7.32 4.65
CA GLU A 55 -7.79 -8.68 4.97
C GLU A 55 -6.25 -8.83 5.03
N LEU A 56 -5.53 -7.78 5.44
CA LEU A 56 -4.07 -7.79 5.61
C LEU A 56 -3.65 -7.67 7.08
N LEU A 57 -4.54 -8.00 8.01
CA LEU A 57 -4.19 -8.08 9.44
C LEU A 57 -3.38 -9.35 9.69
N ASP A 58 -2.26 -9.21 10.40
CA ASP A 58 -1.51 -10.35 10.90
C ASP A 58 -2.35 -11.16 11.92
N PRO A 59 -2.43 -12.49 11.76
CA PRO A 59 -3.27 -13.32 12.64
C PRO A 59 -2.73 -13.44 14.07
N GLU A 60 -1.43 -13.18 14.29
CA GLU A 60 -0.74 -13.36 15.57
C GLU A 60 -0.44 -12.03 16.28
N ALA A 61 -0.44 -10.91 15.56
CA ALA A 61 -0.11 -9.60 16.11
C ALA A 61 -1.01 -8.46 15.59
N PRO A 62 -1.17 -7.36 16.35
CA PRO A 62 -1.98 -6.21 15.94
C PRO A 62 -1.24 -5.32 14.91
N ILE A 63 -0.70 -5.92 13.86
CA ILE A 63 0.06 -5.27 12.78
C ILE A 63 -0.46 -5.75 11.42
N SER A 64 -0.06 -5.08 10.34
CA SER A 64 -0.34 -5.57 8.99
C SER A 64 0.73 -6.58 8.56
N VAL A 65 0.33 -7.63 7.83
CA VAL A 65 1.26 -8.35 6.95
C VAL A 65 1.68 -7.44 5.80
N ARG A 66 2.75 -7.81 5.06
CA ARG A 66 3.17 -7.04 3.89
C ARG A 66 2.28 -7.36 2.69
N GLY A 67 1.88 -6.35 1.93
CA GLY A 67 1.01 -6.54 0.79
C GLY A 67 0.48 -5.23 0.22
N PHE A 68 -0.48 -5.33 -0.68
CA PHE A 68 -1.26 -4.20 -1.16
C PHE A 68 -2.73 -4.56 -1.32
N ALA A 69 -3.56 -3.52 -1.39
CA ALA A 69 -4.95 -3.63 -1.73
C ALA A 69 -5.35 -2.51 -2.68
N VAL A 70 -6.31 -2.81 -3.56
CA VAL A 70 -6.91 -1.85 -4.48
C VAL A 70 -8.35 -1.65 -4.05
N LEU A 71 -8.71 -0.41 -3.77
CA LEU A 71 -10.08 -0.02 -3.41
C LEU A 71 -10.64 0.89 -4.51
N ASP A 72 -11.93 0.75 -4.78
CA ASP A 72 -12.64 1.72 -5.62
C ASP A 72 -12.94 3.03 -4.87
N LYS A 73 -13.51 4.00 -5.58
CA LYS A 73 -13.87 5.32 -5.04
C LYS A 73 -14.88 5.27 -3.87
N ASP A 74 -15.66 4.21 -3.75
CA ASP A 74 -16.64 4.01 -2.69
C ASP A 74 -16.03 3.21 -1.52
N GLY A 75 -14.74 2.88 -1.63
CA GLY A 75 -13.97 2.12 -0.67
C GLY A 75 -14.27 0.62 -0.72
N LYS A 76 -14.90 0.09 -1.76
CA LYS A 76 -15.05 -1.36 -1.93
C LYS A 76 -13.68 -1.96 -2.28
N VAL A 77 -13.32 -3.06 -1.64
CA VAL A 77 -12.09 -3.79 -1.97
C VAL A 77 -12.28 -4.49 -3.31
N LEU A 78 -11.47 -4.10 -4.30
CA LEU A 78 -11.40 -4.75 -5.61
C LEU A 78 -10.41 -5.91 -5.58
N HIS A 79 -9.32 -5.75 -4.81
CA HIS A 79 -8.28 -6.75 -4.67
C HIS A 79 -7.50 -6.54 -3.37
N SER A 80 -6.97 -7.63 -2.82
CA SER A 80 -6.00 -7.61 -1.73
C SER A 80 -5.05 -8.80 -1.88
N GLN A 81 -3.77 -8.57 -1.63
CA GLN A 81 -2.75 -9.61 -1.75
C GLN A 81 -1.64 -9.39 -0.74
N GLN A 82 -1.33 -10.45 0.02
CA GLN A 82 -0.11 -10.53 0.81
C GLN A 82 1.08 -10.78 -0.12
N ILE A 83 2.13 -9.98 0.02
CA ILE A 83 3.39 -10.09 -0.71
C ILE A 83 4.53 -9.73 0.23
N ASP A 84 5.31 -10.71 0.65
CA ASP A 84 6.44 -10.49 1.57
C ASP A 84 7.62 -9.79 0.87
N THR A 85 7.77 -10.02 -0.45
CA THR A 85 8.80 -9.47 -1.33
C THR A 85 8.51 -8.07 -1.88
N PHE A 86 7.50 -7.38 -1.34
CA PHE A 86 6.96 -6.10 -1.87
C PHE A 86 8.03 -5.05 -2.23
N GLY A 87 9.15 -4.99 -1.49
CA GLY A 87 10.25 -4.06 -1.78
C GLY A 87 11.01 -4.38 -3.07
N LEU A 88 11.17 -5.65 -3.41
CA LEU A 88 11.89 -6.13 -4.60
C LEU A 88 11.00 -6.17 -5.85
N GLU A 89 9.71 -6.43 -5.65
CA GLU A 89 8.73 -6.60 -6.74
C GLU A 89 7.88 -5.34 -7.00
N ALA A 90 8.22 -4.22 -6.36
CA ALA A 90 7.47 -2.96 -6.47
C ALA A 90 7.26 -2.50 -7.92
N GLU A 91 8.19 -2.81 -8.83
CA GLU A 91 8.09 -2.49 -10.26
C GLU A 91 6.91 -3.18 -10.96
N GLY A 92 6.59 -4.42 -10.58
CA GLY A 92 5.47 -5.17 -11.14
C GLY A 92 4.14 -4.88 -10.45
N ILE A 93 4.18 -4.57 -9.15
CA ILE A 93 2.97 -4.39 -8.33
C ILE A 93 2.14 -3.19 -8.77
N ILE A 94 2.76 -2.04 -9.06
CA ILE A 94 2.01 -0.81 -9.38
C ILE A 94 1.26 -0.93 -10.72
N PRO A 95 1.88 -1.40 -11.84
CA PRO A 95 1.15 -1.68 -13.08
C PRO A 95 0.05 -2.74 -12.89
N TYR A 96 0.34 -3.82 -12.16
CA TYR A 96 -0.65 -4.86 -11.85
C TYR A 96 -1.87 -4.29 -11.11
N ALA A 97 -1.64 -3.46 -10.09
CA ALA A 97 -2.70 -2.77 -9.36
C ALA A 97 -3.47 -1.79 -10.24
N ALA A 98 -2.81 -1.12 -11.18
CA ALA A 98 -3.45 -0.22 -12.14
C ALA A 98 -4.37 -0.98 -13.11
N ASP A 99 -3.99 -2.17 -13.56
CA ASP A 99 -4.87 -3.01 -14.39
C ASP A 99 -6.14 -3.40 -13.63
N ILE A 100 -6.03 -3.82 -12.37
CA ILE A 100 -7.18 -4.11 -11.50
C ILE A 100 -8.09 -2.89 -11.36
N ALA A 101 -7.51 -1.73 -11.05
CA ALA A 101 -8.28 -0.49 -10.88
C ALA A 101 -9.04 -0.08 -12.15
N ASN A 102 -8.51 -0.43 -13.33
CA ASN A 102 -9.15 -0.21 -14.62
C ASN A 102 -10.11 -1.35 -15.04
N GLY A 103 -10.32 -2.36 -14.20
CA GLY A 103 -11.15 -3.53 -14.52
C GLY A 103 -10.56 -4.43 -15.61
N LYS A 104 -9.24 -4.37 -15.83
CA LYS A 104 -8.52 -5.20 -16.80
C LYS A 104 -8.05 -6.50 -16.15
N GLN A 105 -7.80 -7.51 -16.98
CA GLN A 105 -7.04 -8.67 -16.54
C GLN A 105 -5.60 -8.22 -16.26
N PRO A 106 -5.03 -8.48 -15.07
CA PRO A 106 -3.71 -8.00 -14.73
C PRO A 106 -2.64 -8.60 -15.65
N SER A 107 -1.73 -7.76 -16.13
CA SER A 107 -0.51 -8.22 -16.79
C SER A 107 0.33 -9.07 -15.83
N GLN A 108 0.77 -10.25 -16.29
CA GLN A 108 1.71 -11.13 -15.58
C GLN A 108 3.15 -10.71 -15.85
#